data_AF-A0A7Z9MVJ8-F1
#
_entry.id   AF-A0A7Z9MVJ8-F1
#
_cell.length_a   1.000
_cell.length_b   1.000
_cell.length_c   1.000
_cell.angle_alpha   90.00
_cell.angle_beta   90.00
_cell.angle_gamma   90.00
#
_symmetry.space_group_name_H-M   'P 1'
#
loop_
_entity.id
_entity.type
_entity.pdbx_description
1 polymer ?
#
loop_
_entity_poly.entity_id
_entity_poly.type
_entity_poly.pdbx_seq_one_letter_code
_entity_poly.pdbx_strand_id
1 'polypeptide(L)'
;KRLLENHLIIRNRKKIEATIFNAKRLLDLRKTDDGFADWIKKHHPLVREEWIKLFKLNFKFTGKQIVGEFLQSVGYLPGAHNIDCPVYERIEILNPPWKKNISSDGITI
;
A
#
# COMPACT_ATOMS: atom_id res chain seq x y z
N LYS A 1 2.06 -17.28 -22.32
CA LYS A 1 1.15 -17.06 -23.47
C LYS A 1 -0.31 -16.98 -23.03
N ARG A 2 -0.85 -18.04 -22.39
CA ARG A 2 -2.24 -18.12 -21.85
C ARG A 2 -2.83 -16.84 -21.25
N LEU A 3 -2.15 -16.17 -20.30
CA LEU A 3 -2.69 -14.98 -19.62
C LEU A 3 -2.86 -13.76 -20.56
N LEU A 4 -2.02 -13.64 -21.60
CA LEU A 4 -2.14 -12.54 -22.57
C LEU A 4 -3.35 -12.72 -23.50
N GLU A 5 -3.92 -13.91 -23.57
CA GLU A 5 -5.09 -14.25 -24.39
C GLU A 5 -6.40 -14.19 -23.58
N ASN A 6 -6.32 -14.03 -22.25
CA ASN A 6 -7.50 -14.00 -21.39
C ASN A 6 -8.16 -12.60 -21.41
N HIS A 7 -9.40 -12.52 -21.91
CA HIS A 7 -10.16 -11.28 -22.03
C HIS A 7 -10.76 -10.77 -20.70
N LEU A 8 -10.79 -11.61 -19.66
CA LEU A 8 -11.32 -11.23 -18.34
C LEU A 8 -10.32 -10.41 -17.49
N ILE A 9 -9.11 -10.15 -18.01
CA ILE A 9 -8.07 -9.39 -17.32
C ILE A 9 -7.44 -8.32 -18.20
N ILE A 10 -6.69 -7.42 -17.59
CA ILE A 10 -5.85 -6.46 -18.32
C ILE A 10 -4.69 -7.23 -18.98
N ARG A 11 -4.73 -7.38 -20.30
CA ARG A 11 -3.76 -8.12 -21.14
C ARG A 11 -2.46 -7.35 -21.35
N ASN A 12 -1.83 -6.90 -20.28
CA ASN A 12 -0.54 -6.21 -20.31
C ASN A 12 0.58 -7.11 -19.77
N ARG A 13 1.55 -7.43 -20.62
CA ARG A 13 2.67 -8.32 -20.27
C ARG A 13 3.42 -7.86 -19.02
N LYS A 14 3.76 -6.58 -18.94
CA LYS A 14 4.52 -6.03 -17.81
C LYS A 14 3.73 -6.10 -16.50
N LYS A 15 2.41 -5.84 -16.52
CA LYS A 15 1.54 -6.00 -15.33
C LYS A 15 1.44 -7.47 -14.88
N ILE A 16 1.34 -8.40 -15.82
CA ILE A 16 1.29 -9.83 -15.52
C ILE A 16 2.61 -10.29 -14.89
N GLU A 17 3.75 -9.94 -15.50
CA GLU A 17 5.07 -10.28 -14.98
C GLU A 17 5.32 -9.67 -13.60
N ALA A 18 4.89 -8.42 -13.38
CA ALA A 18 4.97 -7.77 -12.08
C ALA A 18 4.12 -8.47 -11.02
N THR A 19 2.91 -8.94 -11.37
CA THR A 19 2.05 -9.70 -10.46
C THR A 19 2.74 -10.99 -10.01
N ILE A 20 3.37 -11.72 -10.94
CA ILE A 20 4.13 -12.95 -10.64
C ILE A 20 5.33 -12.64 -9.74
N PHE A 21 6.11 -11.59 -10.06
CA PHE A 21 7.25 -11.17 -9.25
C PHE A 21 6.80 -10.80 -7.82
N ASN A 22 5.76 -9.97 -7.69
CA ASN A 22 5.26 -9.51 -6.41
C ASN A 22 4.72 -10.68 -5.58
N ALA A 23 4.03 -11.65 -6.19
CA ALA A 23 3.57 -12.85 -5.49
C ALA A 23 4.72 -13.66 -4.90
N LYS A 24 5.83 -13.82 -5.64
CA LYS A 24 7.05 -14.47 -5.10
C LYS A 24 7.63 -13.69 -3.92
N ARG A 25 7.74 -12.36 -4.04
CA ARG A 25 8.20 -11.51 -2.94
C ARG A 25 7.33 -11.65 -1.68
N LEU A 26 6.00 -11.77 -1.85
CA LEU A 26 5.09 -12.00 -0.72
C LEU A 26 5.33 -13.36 -0.05
N LEU A 27 5.66 -14.41 -0.81
CA LEU A 27 6.04 -15.71 -0.24
C LEU A 27 7.34 -15.60 0.57
N ASP A 28 8.31 -14.81 0.10
CA ASP A 28 9.56 -14.58 0.84
C ASP A 28 9.29 -13.81 2.14
N LEU A 29 8.45 -12.77 2.11
CA LEU A 29 8.08 -12.00 3.30
C LEU A 29 7.39 -12.84 4.37
N ARG A 30 6.60 -13.86 3.99
CA ARG A 30 6.02 -14.79 4.97
C ARG A 30 7.06 -15.58 5.75
N LYS A 31 8.27 -15.73 5.20
CA LYS A 31 9.38 -16.42 5.87
C LYS A 31 10.25 -15.46 6.68
N THR A 32 10.42 -14.21 6.23
CA THR A 32 11.38 -13.26 6.80
C THR A 32 10.79 -12.23 7.76
N ASP A 33 9.51 -11.91 7.61
CA ASP A 33 8.85 -10.81 8.31
C ASP A 33 7.43 -11.20 8.77
N ASP A 34 7.16 -12.50 8.96
CA ASP A 34 5.86 -13.07 9.35
C ASP A 34 4.69 -12.76 8.39
N GLY A 35 4.99 -12.16 7.25
CA GLY A 35 4.03 -11.83 6.20
C GLY A 35 4.07 -10.37 5.81
N PHE A 36 3.30 -10.03 4.77
CA PHE A 36 3.29 -8.68 4.22
C PHE A 36 2.67 -7.65 5.17
N ALA A 37 1.64 -8.04 5.94
CA ALA A 37 1.01 -7.14 6.90
C ALA A 37 2.01 -6.73 8.00
N ASP A 38 2.75 -7.68 8.55
CA ASP A 38 3.74 -7.41 9.60
C ASP A 38 4.98 -6.70 9.04
N TRP A 39 5.38 -7.00 7.79
CA TRP A 39 6.36 -6.18 7.07
C TRP A 39 5.92 -4.71 6.95
N ILE A 40 4.66 -4.42 6.61
CA ILE A 40 4.15 -3.04 6.59
C ILE A 40 4.18 -2.43 8.01
N LYS A 41 3.68 -3.15 9.03
CA LYS A 41 3.69 -2.66 10.43
C LYS A 41 5.09 -2.31 10.92
N LYS A 42 6.09 -3.14 10.60
CA LYS A 42 7.50 -2.96 10.99
C LYS A 42 8.12 -1.69 10.41
N HIS A 43 7.69 -1.27 9.22
CA HIS A 43 8.18 -0.04 8.61
C HIS A 43 7.40 1.18 9.07
N HIS A 44 6.13 1.05 9.44
CA HIS A 44 5.36 2.17 9.95
C HIS A 44 5.93 2.71 11.29
N PRO A 45 6.04 4.04 11.50
CA PRO A 45 5.60 5.12 10.61
C PRO A 45 6.64 5.48 9.53
N LEU A 46 6.18 5.76 8.31
CA LEU A 46 6.99 6.37 7.24
C LEU A 46 6.18 7.43 6.52
N VAL A 47 6.89 8.42 5.99
CA VAL A 47 6.30 9.41 5.07
C VAL A 47 6.01 8.80 3.69
N ARG A 48 5.15 9.44 2.91
CA ARG A 48 4.73 8.92 1.58
C ARG A 48 5.93 8.65 0.67
N GLU A 49 6.92 9.54 0.65
CA GLU A 49 8.12 9.43 -0.18
C GLU A 49 8.98 8.23 0.21
N GLU A 50 9.08 7.94 1.51
CA GLU A 50 9.81 6.80 2.05
C GLU A 50 9.10 5.49 1.72
N TRP A 51 7.78 5.46 1.85
CA TRP A 51 6.97 4.33 1.38
C TRP A 51 7.18 4.04 -0.10
N ILE A 52 7.18 5.06 -0.95
CA ILE A 52 7.40 4.91 -2.39
C ILE A 52 8.79 4.32 -2.65
N LYS A 53 9.83 4.81 -1.97
CA LYS A 53 11.20 4.26 -2.10
C LYS A 53 11.23 2.78 -1.68
N LEU A 54 10.67 2.46 -0.51
CA LEU A 54 10.63 1.11 0.04
C LEU A 54 9.92 0.13 -0.90
N PHE A 55 8.75 0.50 -1.41
CA PHE A 55 7.98 -0.34 -2.34
C PHE A 55 8.67 -0.52 -3.69
N LYS A 56 9.38 0.48 -4.20
CA LYS A 56 10.15 0.36 -5.45
C LYS A 56 11.36 -0.58 -5.33
N LEU A 57 11.96 -0.66 -4.14
CA LEU A 57 13.07 -1.58 -3.87
C LEU A 57 12.59 -3.03 -3.78
N ASN A 58 11.35 -3.25 -3.32
CA ASN A 58 10.86 -4.59 -2.99
C ASN A 58 9.89 -5.18 -4.02
N PHE A 59 9.20 -4.35 -4.79
CA PHE A 59 8.11 -4.77 -5.67
C PHE A 59 8.20 -4.11 -7.06
N LYS A 60 7.44 -4.64 -8.01
CA LYS A 60 7.29 -4.11 -9.37
C LYS A 60 5.91 -3.48 -9.53
N PHE A 61 5.80 -2.50 -10.44
CA PHE A 61 4.56 -1.75 -10.68
C PHE A 61 4.06 -0.97 -9.45
N THR A 62 4.97 -0.43 -8.67
CA THR A 62 4.70 0.32 -7.44
C THR A 62 5.12 1.79 -7.60
N GLY A 63 4.49 2.49 -8.54
CA GLY A 63 4.68 3.92 -8.76
C GLY A 63 4.08 4.79 -7.64
N LYS A 64 4.33 6.11 -7.68
CA LYS A 64 3.89 7.08 -6.66
C LYS A 64 2.39 6.95 -6.34
N GLN A 65 1.53 6.99 -7.36
CA GLN A 65 0.08 6.88 -7.19
C GLN A 65 -0.32 5.51 -6.62
N ILE A 66 0.20 4.42 -7.18
CA ILE A 66 -0.15 3.06 -6.76
C ILE A 66 0.19 2.83 -5.28
N VAL A 67 1.37 3.25 -4.82
CA VAL A 67 1.77 3.09 -3.41
C VAL A 67 0.91 3.97 -2.50
N GLY A 68 0.67 5.22 -2.91
CA GLY A 68 -0.18 6.15 -2.15
C GLY A 68 -1.60 5.64 -1.99
N GLU A 69 -2.23 5.23 -3.10
CA GLU A 69 -3.59 4.67 -3.13
C GLU A 69 -3.69 3.37 -2.33
N PHE A 70 -2.71 2.47 -2.48
CA PHE A 70 -2.67 1.23 -1.70
C PHE A 70 -2.63 1.53 -0.20
N LEU A 71 -1.67 2.34 0.27
CA LEU A 71 -1.52 2.62 1.69
C LEU A 71 -2.68 3.42 2.27
N GLN A 72 -3.29 4.30 1.49
CA GLN A 72 -4.53 4.99 1.84
C GLN A 72 -5.68 3.98 2.00
N SER A 73 -5.82 3.04 1.05
CA SER A 73 -6.88 2.02 1.08
C SER A 73 -6.77 1.06 2.28
N VAL A 74 -5.54 0.78 2.74
CA VAL A 74 -5.29 -0.09 3.90
C VAL A 74 -5.10 0.67 5.22
N GLY A 75 -5.33 1.99 5.22
CA GLY A 75 -5.35 2.80 6.45
C GLY A 75 -3.98 3.18 7.03
N TYR A 76 -2.90 3.09 6.26
CA TYR A 76 -1.56 3.53 6.66
C TYR A 76 -1.24 4.97 6.28
N LEU A 77 -1.91 5.52 5.25
CA LEU A 77 -1.88 6.94 4.92
C LEU A 77 -3.28 7.56 5.05
N PRO A 78 -3.37 8.85 5.42
CA PRO A 78 -4.64 9.56 5.47
C PRO A 78 -5.18 9.84 4.05
N GLY A 79 -6.43 10.32 3.96
CA GLY A 79 -7.03 10.83 2.72
C GLY A 79 -8.08 9.92 2.07
N ALA A 80 -8.40 8.77 2.66
CA ALA A 80 -9.47 7.89 2.15
C ALA A 80 -10.86 8.53 2.24
N HIS A 81 -11.10 9.31 3.29
CA HIS A 81 -12.32 10.03 3.55
C HIS A 81 -11.98 11.45 3.99
N ASN A 82 -12.75 12.43 3.51
CA ASN A 82 -12.67 13.82 3.99
C ASN A 82 -13.24 13.91 5.42
N ILE A 83 -12.86 14.94 6.17
CA ILE A 83 -13.34 15.14 7.55
C ILE A 83 -14.88 15.25 7.64
N ASP A 84 -15.51 15.81 6.60
CA ASP A 84 -16.97 15.93 6.50
C ASP A 84 -17.66 14.64 6.02
N CYS A 85 -16.91 13.57 5.77
CA CYS A 85 -17.47 12.29 5.40
C CYS A 85 -18.00 11.56 6.64
N PRO A 86 -19.25 11.05 6.66
CA PRO A 86 -19.80 10.33 7.81
C PRO A 86 -19.08 9.01 8.11
N VAL A 87 -18.23 8.52 7.21
CA VAL A 87 -17.37 7.35 7.42
C VAL A 87 -16.07 7.72 8.14
N TYR A 88 -15.62 8.98 8.06
CA TYR A 88 -14.39 9.44 8.69
C TYR A 88 -14.40 9.22 10.20
N GLU A 89 -15.41 9.74 10.91
CA GLU A 89 -15.56 9.59 12.36
C GLU A 89 -15.60 8.10 12.78
N ARG A 90 -16.32 7.27 12.02
CA ARG A 90 -16.42 5.83 12.27
C ARG A 90 -15.06 5.14 12.19
N ILE A 91 -14.23 5.52 11.23
CA ILE A 91 -12.87 4.97 11.08
C ILE A 91 -11.94 5.56 12.13
N GLU A 92 -12.04 6.86 12.42
CA GLU A 92 -11.14 7.54 13.35
C GLU A 92 -11.20 6.94 14.77
N ILE A 93 -12.39 6.59 15.25
CA ILE A 93 -12.61 5.95 16.55
C ILE A 93 -11.89 4.59 16.65
N LEU A 94 -11.66 3.91 15.52
CA LEU A 94 -10.92 2.65 15.46
C LEU A 94 -9.39 2.82 15.58
N ASN A 95 -8.91 4.05 15.75
CA ASN A 95 -7.50 4.40 15.90
C ASN A 95 -6.59 3.80 14.80
N PRO A 96 -6.88 4.11 13.52
CA PRO A 96 -6.18 3.52 12.38
C PRO A 96 -4.70 3.95 12.34
N PRO A 97 -3.82 3.18 11.67
CA PRO A 97 -2.39 3.46 11.65
C PRO A 97 -2.04 4.89 11.20
N TRP A 98 -2.74 5.44 10.21
CA TRP A 98 -2.50 6.81 9.73
C TRP A 98 -2.61 7.88 10.82
N LYS A 99 -3.34 7.63 11.93
CA LYS A 99 -3.45 8.58 13.05
C LYS A 99 -2.13 8.79 13.79
N LYS A 100 -1.23 7.80 13.72
CA LYS A 100 0.12 7.86 14.31
C LYS A 100 1.14 8.59 13.42
N ASN A 101 0.79 8.92 12.17
CA ASN A 101 1.65 9.64 11.21
C ASN A 101 1.45 11.16 11.25
N ILE A 102 0.69 11.69 12.22
CA ILE A 102 0.36 13.12 12.30
C ILE A 102 1.38 13.81 13.21
N SER A 103 2.22 14.69 12.65
CA SER A 103 2.96 15.68 13.44
C SER A 103 1.99 16.73 14.01
N SER A 104 2.38 17.35 15.13
CA SER A 104 1.59 18.28 15.95
C SER A 104 1.07 19.54 15.23
N ASP A 105 1.42 19.75 13.96
CA ASP A 105 1.02 20.88 13.13
C ASP A 105 -0.16 20.57 12.17
N GLY A 106 -0.65 19.33 12.11
CA GLY A 106 -1.90 18.99 11.41
C GLY A 106 -1.88 19.21 9.89
N ILE A 107 -0.73 19.57 9.32
CA ILE A 107 -0.50 19.68 7.89
C ILE A 107 0.24 18.43 7.47
N THR A 108 -0.41 17.65 6.61
CA THR A 108 0.10 16.38 6.11
C THR A 108 1.49 16.52 5.50
N ILE A 109 2.31 15.49 5.77
CA ILE A 109 3.37 14.94 4.92
C ILE A 109 3.00 14.94 3.44
#